data_AF-A0A1S8CA88-F1
#
_entry.id   AF-A0A1S8CA88-F1
#
_cell.length_a   1.000
_cell.length_b   1.000
_cell.length_c   1.000
_cell.angle_alpha   90.00
_cell.angle_beta   90.00
_cell.angle_gamma   90.00
#
_symmetry.space_group_name_H-M   'P 1'
#
loop_
_entity.id
_entity.type
_entity.pdbx_description
1 polymer ?
#
loop_
_entity_poly.entity_id
_entity_poly.type
_entity_poly.pdbx_seq_one_letter_code
_entity_poly.pdbx_strand_id
1 'polypeptide(L)'
;MQLLRTYPKRWPGYPFAPDGERSAARGYAKALARAERLVYVEDQYLWSTDVARVFADALRARPRLHLVVVVPRHPDKDSPLSILPATLGHTRALDMVRAAGGDRVQVLDVENARGMPVYVHAKVCIVDDVWATVGSDNFNRRSWTHDSELTAAVLDADRDPREPTDPGGHGDGARRFARDLRLR
;
A
#
# COMPACT_ATOMS: atom_id res chain seq x y z
N MET A 1 4.49 16.95 -4.80
CA MET A 1 5.01 15.57 -4.82
C MET A 1 6.26 15.49 -3.97
N GLN A 2 6.47 14.38 -3.25
CA GLN A 2 7.65 14.07 -2.47
C GLN A 2 8.20 12.70 -2.92
N LEU A 3 9.51 12.58 -3.12
CA LEU A 3 10.14 11.27 -3.34
C LEU A 3 10.44 10.61 -2.00
N LEU A 4 10.05 9.35 -1.89
CA LEU A 4 10.30 8.47 -0.75
C LEU A 4 11.15 7.29 -1.22
N ARG A 5 12.01 6.78 -0.35
CA ARG A 5 13.01 5.76 -0.68
C ARG A 5 13.19 4.79 0.47
N THR A 6 13.60 3.59 0.10
CA THR A 6 14.22 2.64 1.03
C THR A 6 15.65 2.41 0.56
N TYR A 7 16.60 2.56 1.47
CA TYR A 7 17.96 2.05 1.27
C TYR A 7 18.36 1.25 2.51
N PRO A 8 18.83 0.00 2.39
CA PRO A 8 19.30 -0.76 3.55
C PRO A 8 20.51 -0.09 4.18
N LYS A 9 20.59 -0.13 5.52
CA LYS A 9 21.86 0.04 6.21
C LYS A 9 22.68 -1.24 6.02
N ARG A 10 23.71 -1.18 5.18
CA ARG A 10 24.54 -2.34 4.80
C ARG A 10 26.03 -1.98 4.77
N TRP A 11 26.89 -2.99 4.67
CA TRP A 11 28.32 -2.81 4.44
C TRP A 11 28.77 -3.58 3.18
N PRO A 12 29.49 -2.93 2.24
CA PRO A 12 29.73 -1.49 2.17
C PRO A 12 28.43 -0.71 1.94
N GLY A 13 28.29 0.42 2.64
CA GLY A 13 27.09 1.27 2.56
C GLY A 13 27.00 2.04 1.25
N TYR A 14 25.83 2.59 0.95
CA TYR A 14 25.68 3.51 -0.18
C TYR A 14 26.34 4.85 0.16
N PRO A 15 27.21 5.44 -0.69
CA PRO A 15 27.84 6.73 -0.40
C PRO A 15 26.84 7.87 -0.15
N PHE A 16 25.69 7.82 -0.82
CA PHE A 16 24.60 8.80 -0.69
C PHE A 16 23.58 8.48 0.41
N ALA A 17 23.67 7.30 1.04
CA ALA A 17 22.79 6.86 2.13
C ALA A 17 23.54 5.93 3.08
N PRO A 18 24.58 6.41 3.79
CA PRO A 18 25.46 5.56 4.61
C PRO A 18 24.72 4.90 5.78
N ASP A 19 23.68 5.55 6.31
CA ASP A 19 22.82 4.99 7.37
C ASP A 19 21.54 4.31 6.83
N GLY A 20 21.41 4.22 5.51
CA GLY A 20 20.18 3.81 4.84
C GLY A 20 19.08 4.86 4.90
N GLU A 21 17.91 4.52 4.35
CA GLU A 21 16.72 5.36 4.30
C GLU A 21 15.46 4.51 4.48
N ARG A 22 14.44 5.09 5.12
CA ARG A 22 13.14 4.45 5.42
C ARG A 22 11.97 5.42 5.18
N SER A 23 12.13 6.39 4.30
CA SER A 23 11.14 7.44 4.09
C SER A 23 9.86 6.88 3.45
N ALA A 24 9.95 5.81 2.65
CA ALA A 24 8.78 5.09 2.12
C ALA A 24 7.87 4.56 3.26
N ALA A 25 8.39 3.66 4.10
CA ALA A 25 7.66 3.10 5.24
C ALA A 25 7.08 4.18 6.17
N ARG A 26 7.87 5.22 6.48
CA ARG A 26 7.42 6.34 7.33
C ARG A 26 6.31 7.17 6.66
N GLY A 27 6.38 7.36 5.34
CA GLY A 27 5.36 8.04 4.55
C GLY A 27 4.02 7.30 4.60
N TYR A 28 4.03 5.99 4.36
CA TYR A 28 2.83 5.16 4.47
C TYR A 28 2.24 5.17 5.87
N ALA A 29 3.07 4.99 6.91
CA ALA A 29 2.59 5.03 8.30
C ALA A 29 1.92 6.37 8.64
N LYS A 30 2.49 7.49 8.17
CA LYS A 30 1.92 8.83 8.37
C LYS A 30 0.59 9.01 7.62
N ALA A 31 0.50 8.55 6.38
CA ALA A 31 -0.72 8.65 5.58
C ALA A 31 -1.84 7.77 6.15
N LEU A 32 -1.54 6.50 6.47
CA LEU A 32 -2.50 5.55 7.03
C LEU A 32 -3.03 5.98 8.41
N ALA A 33 -2.21 6.64 9.24
CA ALA A 33 -2.67 7.20 10.51
C ALA A 33 -3.71 8.32 10.36
N ARG A 34 -3.87 8.89 9.16
CA ARG A 34 -4.87 9.91 8.81
C ARG A 34 -6.02 9.38 7.96
N ALA A 35 -6.02 8.09 7.62
CA ALA A 35 -7.05 7.51 6.77
C ALA A 35 -8.40 7.46 7.52
N GLU A 36 -9.50 7.79 6.86
CA GLU A 36 -10.83 7.91 7.49
C GLU A 36 -11.94 7.14 6.74
N ARG A 37 -11.85 7.00 5.41
CA ARG A 37 -12.92 6.43 4.57
C ARG A 37 -12.47 5.27 3.71
N LEU A 38 -11.38 5.43 2.97
CA LEU A 38 -10.90 4.45 2.01
C LEU A 38 -9.38 4.43 1.94
N VAL A 39 -8.82 3.24 2.05
CA VAL A 39 -7.47 2.93 1.62
C VAL A 39 -7.58 1.92 0.48
N TYR A 40 -7.07 2.29 -0.69
CA TYR A 40 -7.02 1.44 -1.87
C TYR A 40 -5.56 1.10 -2.17
N VAL A 41 -5.26 -0.19 -2.33
CA VAL A 41 -3.90 -0.69 -2.56
C VAL A 41 -3.90 -1.64 -3.74
N GLU A 42 -2.94 -1.46 -4.65
CA GLU A 42 -2.55 -2.48 -5.62
C GLU A 42 -1.12 -2.90 -5.31
N ASP A 43 -0.88 -4.19 -5.06
CA ASP A 43 0.45 -4.69 -4.73
C ASP A 43 0.69 -6.09 -5.28
N GLN A 44 1.94 -6.35 -5.67
CA GLN A 44 2.41 -7.65 -6.17
C GLN A 44 2.53 -8.71 -5.08
N TYR A 45 2.92 -8.30 -3.87
CA TYR A 45 3.14 -9.19 -2.75
C TYR A 45 2.18 -8.87 -1.62
N LEU A 46 1.52 -9.91 -1.15
CA LEU A 46 0.69 -9.75 0.04
C LEU A 46 1.53 -9.88 1.31
N TRP A 47 1.10 -9.08 2.28
CA TRP A 47 1.96 -8.34 3.18
C TRP A 47 2.77 -9.16 4.17
N SER A 48 3.83 -8.54 4.69
CA SER A 48 4.43 -9.00 5.94
C SER A 48 3.58 -8.58 7.14
N THR A 49 3.64 -9.32 8.24
CA THR A 49 2.89 -9.04 9.48
C THR A 49 3.11 -7.63 10.03
N ASP A 50 4.32 -7.08 9.89
CA ASP A 50 4.62 -5.73 10.38
C ASP A 50 3.92 -4.64 9.56
N VAL A 51 3.79 -4.85 8.24
CA VAL A 51 3.06 -3.95 7.34
C VAL A 51 1.56 -4.08 7.59
N ALA A 52 1.05 -5.31 7.69
CA ALA A 52 -0.36 -5.58 8.00
C ALA A 52 -0.81 -4.93 9.31
N ARG A 53 0.08 -4.83 10.30
CA ARG A 53 -0.19 -4.15 11.58
C ARG A 53 -0.57 -2.68 11.37
N VAL A 54 0.11 -1.97 10.47
CA VAL A 54 -0.19 -0.55 10.20
C VAL A 54 -1.60 -0.38 9.64
N PHE A 55 -2.01 -1.24 8.70
CA PHE A 55 -3.38 -1.23 8.17
C PHE A 55 -4.42 -1.66 9.22
N ALA A 56 -4.12 -2.71 9.99
CA ALA A 56 -5.00 -3.19 11.04
C ALA A 56 -5.24 -2.13 12.14
N ASP A 57 -4.20 -1.40 12.52
CA ASP A 57 -4.31 -0.34 13.52
C ASP A 57 -5.16 0.83 13.00
N ALA A 58 -5.00 1.22 11.74
CA ALA A 58 -5.87 2.21 11.10
C ALA A 58 -7.34 1.73 11.05
N LEU A 59 -7.58 0.47 10.64
CA LEU A 59 -8.93 -0.12 10.57
C LEU A 59 -9.62 -0.20 11.93
N ARG A 60 -8.88 -0.46 13.02
CA ARG A 60 -9.40 -0.45 14.40
C ARG A 60 -9.70 0.96 14.87
N ALA A 61 -8.82 1.91 14.59
CA ALA A 61 -8.97 3.30 15.01
C ALA A 61 -10.11 4.03 14.27
N ARG A 62 -10.54 3.52 13.10
CA ARG A 62 -11.45 4.20 12.18
C ARG A 62 -12.57 3.27 11.72
N PRO A 63 -13.72 3.27 12.41
CA PRO A 63 -14.85 2.39 12.10
C PRO A 63 -15.44 2.55 10.69
N ARG A 64 -15.22 3.71 10.06
CA ARG A 64 -15.73 4.02 8.70
C ARG A 64 -14.71 3.74 7.60
N LEU A 65 -13.48 3.38 7.96
CA LEU A 65 -12.40 3.11 7.02
C LEU A 65 -12.63 1.76 6.34
N HIS A 66 -12.62 1.76 5.01
CA HIS A 66 -12.60 0.57 4.18
C HIS A 66 -11.19 0.36 3.61
N LEU A 67 -10.82 -0.91 3.47
CA LEU A 67 -9.56 -1.32 2.88
C LEU A 67 -9.87 -2.19 1.66
N VAL A 68 -9.45 -1.74 0.49
CA VAL A 68 -9.57 -2.50 -0.75
C VAL A 68 -8.16 -2.81 -1.23
N VAL A 69 -7.87 -4.08 -1.46
CA VAL A 69 -6.56 -4.57 -1.87
C VAL A 69 -6.72 -5.38 -3.14
N VAL A 70 -5.97 -5.02 -4.17
CA VAL A 70 -5.90 -5.75 -5.44
C VAL A 70 -4.53 -6.40 -5.56
N VAL A 71 -4.51 -7.72 -5.71
CA VAL A 71 -3.32 -8.57 -5.63
C VAL A 71 -3.36 -9.65 -6.71
N PRO A 72 -2.22 -10.22 -7.11
CA PRO A 72 -2.24 -11.33 -8.06
C PRO A 72 -2.87 -12.58 -7.40
N ARG A 73 -3.70 -13.30 -8.16
CA ARG A 73 -4.27 -14.60 -7.72
C ARG A 73 -3.19 -15.58 -7.28
N HIS A 74 -2.09 -15.58 -8.02
CA HIS A 74 -0.95 -16.45 -7.80
C HIS A 74 0.30 -15.56 -7.70
N PRO A 75 1.02 -15.58 -6.57
CA PRO A 75 2.25 -14.83 -6.43
C PRO A 75 3.32 -15.35 -7.41
N ASP A 76 4.31 -14.51 -7.74
CA ASP A 76 5.43 -14.98 -8.56
C ASP A 76 6.19 -16.07 -7.82
N LYS A 77 6.63 -17.09 -8.55
CA LYS A 77 7.29 -18.25 -7.99
C LYS A 77 8.80 -18.11 -8.17
N ASP A 78 9.42 -17.26 -7.38
CA ASP A 78 10.88 -17.05 -7.42
C ASP A 78 11.67 -18.34 -7.07
N SER A 79 11.12 -19.24 -6.21
CA SER A 79 11.72 -20.54 -5.89
C SER A 79 10.73 -21.47 -5.15
N PRO A 80 10.75 -22.80 -5.36
CA PRO A 80 9.92 -23.74 -4.59
C PRO A 80 10.10 -23.64 -3.06
N LEU A 81 11.29 -23.26 -2.60
CA LEU A 81 11.64 -23.14 -1.17
C LEU A 81 11.07 -21.88 -0.52
N SER A 82 10.73 -20.83 -1.29
CA SER A 82 10.16 -19.58 -0.77
C SER A 82 8.63 -19.58 -0.70
N ILE A 83 7.97 -20.56 -1.30
CA ILE A 83 6.49 -20.62 -1.43
C ILE A 83 5.82 -20.77 -0.06
N LEU A 84 6.27 -21.71 0.77
CA LEU A 84 5.64 -22.04 2.05
C LEU A 84 5.71 -20.87 3.07
N PRO A 85 6.88 -20.25 3.33
CA PRO A 85 6.96 -19.10 4.23
C PRO A 85 6.20 -17.87 3.72
N ALA A 86 6.26 -17.60 2.42
CA ALA A 86 5.54 -16.48 1.81
C ALA A 86 4.02 -16.67 1.94
N THR A 87 3.52 -17.89 1.70
CA THR A 87 2.09 -18.21 1.83
C THR A 87 1.62 -18.10 3.29
N LEU A 88 2.39 -18.60 4.27
CA LEU A 88 2.02 -18.49 5.68
C LEU A 88 2.04 -17.04 6.20
N GLY A 89 3.03 -16.24 5.80
CA GLY A 89 3.10 -14.82 6.15
C GLY A 89 1.94 -14.02 5.58
N HIS A 90 1.59 -14.30 4.32
CA HIS A 90 0.46 -13.76 3.61
C HIS A 90 -0.86 -14.09 4.32
N THR A 91 -1.11 -15.35 4.67
CA THR A 91 -2.33 -15.75 5.40
C THR A 91 -2.45 -15.01 6.72
N ARG A 92 -1.36 -14.93 7.51
CA ARG A 92 -1.36 -14.21 8.79
C ARG A 92 -1.62 -12.71 8.64
N ALA A 93 -1.08 -12.09 7.59
CA ALA A 93 -1.32 -10.69 7.30
C ALA A 93 -2.79 -10.44 6.94
N LEU A 94 -3.38 -11.28 6.10
CA LEU A 94 -4.81 -11.23 5.77
C LEU A 94 -5.70 -11.42 6.98
N ASP A 95 -5.42 -12.44 7.78
CA ASP A 95 -6.20 -12.73 8.99
C ASP A 95 -6.14 -11.54 9.95
N MET A 96 -4.98 -10.88 10.07
CA MET A 96 -4.82 -9.70 10.92
C MET A 96 -5.69 -8.53 10.47
N VAL A 97 -5.68 -8.20 9.17
CA VAL A 97 -6.50 -7.08 8.68
C VAL A 97 -7.98 -7.42 8.63
N ARG A 98 -8.34 -8.67 8.28
CA ARG A 98 -9.74 -9.14 8.33
C ARG A 98 -10.27 -9.14 9.76
N ALA A 99 -9.48 -9.55 10.74
CA ALA A 99 -9.89 -9.47 12.15
C ALA A 99 -10.06 -8.01 12.63
N ALA A 100 -9.32 -7.06 12.07
CA ALA A 100 -9.42 -5.64 12.41
C ALA A 100 -10.59 -4.93 11.71
N GLY A 101 -10.85 -5.26 10.44
CA GLY A 101 -11.80 -4.54 9.59
C GLY A 101 -13.12 -5.27 9.32
N GLY A 102 -13.17 -6.59 9.48
CA GLY A 102 -14.30 -7.43 9.10
C GLY A 102 -14.68 -7.22 7.63
N ASP A 103 -15.98 -7.01 7.39
CA ASP A 103 -16.55 -6.78 6.04
C ASP A 103 -16.04 -5.51 5.35
N ARG A 104 -15.32 -4.64 6.07
CA ARG A 104 -14.69 -3.43 5.50
C ARG A 104 -13.39 -3.74 4.75
N VAL A 105 -12.91 -4.98 4.78
CA VAL A 105 -11.69 -5.42 4.07
C VAL A 105 -12.07 -6.28 2.88
N GLN A 106 -11.73 -5.79 1.69
CA GLN A 106 -11.90 -6.51 0.44
C GLN A 106 -10.53 -6.81 -0.17
N VAL A 107 -10.32 -8.07 -0.53
CA VAL A 107 -9.09 -8.52 -1.18
C VAL A 107 -9.50 -9.20 -2.46
N LEU A 108 -9.04 -8.65 -3.57
CA LEU A 108 -9.52 -8.93 -4.91
C LEU A 108 -8.34 -9.28 -5.80
N ASP A 109 -8.58 -10.12 -6.80
CA ASP A 109 -7.72 -10.30 -7.95
C ASP A 109 -8.43 -9.82 -9.22
N VAL A 110 -7.67 -9.69 -10.31
CA VAL A 110 -8.19 -9.24 -11.61
C VAL A 110 -8.05 -10.37 -12.61
N GLU A 111 -9.06 -10.53 -13.46
CA GLU A 111 -9.03 -11.43 -14.62
C GLU A 111 -9.40 -10.69 -15.89
N ASN A 112 -8.93 -11.18 -17.04
CA ASN A 112 -9.40 -10.68 -18.33
C ASN A 112 -10.74 -11.34 -18.74
N ALA A 113 -11.32 -10.89 -19.85
CA ALA A 113 -12.61 -11.38 -20.36
C ALA A 113 -12.69 -12.89 -20.67
N ARG A 114 -11.54 -13.60 -20.66
CA ARG A 114 -11.46 -15.05 -20.84
C ARG A 114 -11.31 -15.81 -19.51
N GLY A 115 -11.44 -15.13 -18.37
CA GLY A 115 -11.24 -15.72 -17.04
C GLY A 115 -9.78 -16.04 -16.73
N MET A 116 -8.81 -15.44 -17.44
CA MET A 116 -7.39 -15.61 -17.16
C MET A 116 -6.94 -14.56 -16.14
N PRO A 117 -6.32 -14.96 -15.02
CA PRO A 117 -5.77 -14.02 -14.04
C PRO A 117 -4.78 -13.04 -14.67
N VAL A 118 -4.95 -11.76 -14.36
CA VAL A 118 -4.02 -10.68 -14.70
C VAL A 118 -3.04 -10.56 -13.55
N TYR A 119 -1.75 -10.60 -13.87
CA TYR A 119 -0.70 -10.48 -12.87
C TYR A 119 -0.52 -9.03 -12.44
N VAL A 120 -0.92 -8.71 -11.21
CA VAL A 120 -0.82 -7.37 -10.63
C VAL A 120 0.62 -7.14 -10.17
N HIS A 121 1.38 -6.34 -10.91
CA HIS A 121 2.75 -5.94 -10.55
C HIS A 121 2.81 -4.47 -10.09
N ALA A 122 1.65 -3.81 -9.94
CA ALA A 122 1.56 -2.45 -9.43
C ALA A 122 2.08 -2.36 -7.97
N LYS A 123 2.48 -1.14 -7.58
CA LYS A 123 2.72 -0.74 -6.19
C LYS A 123 2.10 0.64 -6.03
N VAL A 124 0.79 0.64 -5.84
CA VAL A 124 -0.05 1.83 -5.75
C VAL A 124 -0.77 1.82 -4.42
N CYS A 125 -0.82 2.97 -3.76
CA CYS A 125 -1.65 3.14 -2.59
C CYS A 125 -2.28 4.53 -2.59
N ILE A 126 -3.57 4.58 -2.31
CA ILE A 126 -4.40 5.78 -2.31
C ILE A 126 -5.12 5.83 -0.96
N VAL A 127 -5.06 6.99 -0.31
CA VAL A 127 -5.71 7.27 0.98
C VAL A 127 -6.71 8.39 0.77
N ASP A 128 -7.99 8.06 0.97
CA ASP A 128 -9.14 8.95 0.93
C ASP A 128 -9.24 9.83 -0.32
N ASP A 129 -8.76 9.41 -1.49
CA ASP A 129 -8.67 10.31 -2.66
C ASP A 129 -7.91 11.63 -2.38
N VAL A 130 -7.10 11.70 -1.32
CA VAL A 130 -6.32 12.87 -0.92
C VAL A 130 -4.84 12.68 -1.22
N TRP A 131 -4.31 11.51 -0.87
CA TRP A 131 -2.90 11.18 -1.01
C TRP A 131 -2.74 9.89 -1.80
N ALA A 132 -1.78 9.87 -2.72
CA ALA A 132 -1.51 8.70 -3.54
C ALA A 132 -0.01 8.43 -3.66
N THR A 133 0.33 7.17 -3.93
CA THR A 133 1.70 6.71 -4.20
C THR A 133 1.75 5.84 -5.42
N VAL A 134 2.87 5.95 -6.14
CA VAL A 134 3.28 5.02 -7.20
C VAL A 134 4.78 4.78 -7.03
N GLY A 135 5.21 3.52 -6.97
CA GLY A 135 6.62 3.22 -6.72
C GLY A 135 7.04 1.81 -7.10
N SER A 136 8.22 1.43 -6.61
CA SER A 136 8.74 0.06 -6.71
C SER A 136 8.51 -0.74 -5.42
N ASP A 137 8.24 -0.07 -4.30
CA ASP A 137 8.19 -0.69 -2.99
C ASP A 137 6.91 -1.52 -2.79
N ASN A 138 7.08 -2.81 -2.54
CA ASN A 138 5.95 -3.65 -2.17
C ASN A 138 5.61 -3.43 -0.70
N PHE A 139 4.36 -3.70 -0.30
CA PHE A 139 3.90 -3.67 1.08
C PHE A 139 4.41 -4.88 1.90
N ASN A 140 5.73 -5.06 1.95
CA ASN A 140 6.39 -6.11 2.71
C ASN A 140 7.64 -5.60 3.43
N ARG A 141 8.09 -6.37 4.43
CA ARG A 141 9.28 -6.04 5.22
C ARG A 141 10.51 -5.83 4.33
N ARG A 142 10.66 -6.57 3.24
CA ARG A 142 11.83 -6.51 2.35
C ARG A 142 11.92 -5.14 1.66
N SER A 143 10.88 -4.69 0.97
CA SER A 143 10.84 -3.37 0.32
C SER A 143 10.88 -2.21 1.32
N TRP A 144 10.38 -2.40 2.55
CA TRP A 144 10.44 -1.34 3.57
C TRP A 144 11.77 -1.28 4.33
N THR A 145 12.63 -2.30 4.25
CA THR A 145 13.86 -2.34 5.06
C THR A 145 15.13 -2.87 4.39
N HIS A 146 15.06 -3.65 3.32
CA HIS A 146 16.24 -4.33 2.76
C HIS A 146 16.51 -3.94 1.32
N ASP A 147 15.48 -3.87 0.49
CA ASP A 147 15.65 -3.57 -0.92
C ASP A 147 15.81 -2.07 -1.14
N SER A 148 16.49 -1.72 -2.23
CA SER A 148 16.58 -0.34 -2.70
C SER A 148 15.31 -0.01 -3.46
N GLU A 149 14.51 0.91 -2.93
CA GLU A 149 13.19 1.25 -3.49
C GLU A 149 13.04 2.77 -3.69
N LEU A 150 12.19 3.15 -4.64
CA LEU A 150 11.82 4.53 -4.92
C LEU A 150 10.31 4.64 -5.15
N THR A 151 9.69 5.62 -4.48
CA THR A 151 8.25 5.84 -4.49
C THR A 151 7.94 7.32 -4.58
N ALA A 152 7.07 7.70 -5.51
CA ALA A 152 6.55 9.06 -5.61
C ALA A 152 5.27 9.17 -4.76
N ALA A 153 5.32 9.97 -3.71
CA ALA A 153 4.15 10.34 -2.91
C ALA A 153 3.57 11.66 -3.42
N VAL A 154 2.29 11.65 -3.77
CA VAL A 154 1.58 12.75 -4.39
C VAL A 154 0.45 13.22 -3.48
N LEU A 155 0.55 14.50 -3.13
CA LEU A 155 -0.53 15.33 -2.65
C LEU A 155 -0.49 16.56 -3.55
N ASP A 156 -1.35 16.58 -4.57
CA ASP A 156 -1.40 17.67 -5.55
C ASP A 156 -2.20 18.87 -5.04
N ALA A 157 -1.93 20.04 -5.63
CA ALA A 157 -2.60 21.28 -5.25
C ALA A 157 -4.06 21.30 -5.72
N ASP A 158 -4.39 20.54 -6.78
CA ASP A 158 -5.67 20.60 -7.45
C ASP A 158 -6.73 19.80 -6.68
N ARG A 159 -7.68 20.54 -6.09
CA ARG A 159 -8.85 19.93 -5.45
C ARG A 159 -9.80 19.35 -6.50
N ASP A 160 -10.39 18.22 -6.14
CA ASP A 160 -11.42 17.56 -6.92
C ASP A 160 -12.81 18.05 -6.50
N PRO A 161 -13.64 18.57 -7.42
CA PRO A 161 -14.98 19.05 -7.09
C PRO A 161 -16.03 17.92 -6.98
N ARG A 162 -15.69 16.66 -7.32
CA ARG A 162 -16.63 15.52 -7.23
C ARG A 162 -16.87 15.13 -5.77
N GLU A 163 -18.12 14.85 -5.43
CA GLU A 163 -18.47 14.33 -4.11
C GLU A 163 -17.92 12.89 -3.88
N PRO A 164 -17.44 12.55 -2.67
CA PRO A 164 -17.28 13.43 -1.51
C PRO A 164 -16.12 14.43 -1.70
N THR A 165 -16.35 15.72 -1.45
CA THR A 165 -15.32 16.76 -1.62
C THR A 165 -14.25 16.78 -0.53
N ASP A 166 -14.56 16.34 0.69
CA ASP A 166 -13.61 16.13 1.79
C ASP A 166 -13.85 14.76 2.46
N PRO A 167 -13.45 13.66 1.79
CA PRO A 167 -13.68 12.31 2.30
C PRO A 167 -13.04 12.12 3.69
N GLY A 168 -11.83 12.63 3.89
CA GLY A 168 -11.13 12.54 5.17
C GLY A 168 -11.78 13.35 6.31
N GLY A 169 -12.61 14.35 6.01
CA GLY A 169 -13.19 15.24 7.03
C GLY A 169 -12.15 16.07 7.80
N HIS A 170 -10.94 16.19 7.27
CA HIS A 170 -9.83 16.92 7.88
C HIS A 170 -9.63 18.32 7.27
N GLY A 171 -10.45 18.70 6.28
CA GLY A 171 -10.28 19.93 5.49
C GLY A 171 -9.24 19.81 4.37
N ASP A 172 -8.54 18.67 4.29
CA ASP A 172 -7.55 18.41 3.25
C ASP A 172 -8.19 18.39 1.86
N GLY A 173 -9.43 17.91 1.74
CA GLY A 173 -10.17 17.82 0.48
C GLY A 173 -9.59 16.79 -0.50
N ALA A 174 -10.48 16.15 -1.24
CA ALA A 174 -10.11 15.23 -2.31
C ALA A 174 -9.28 15.94 -3.39
N ARG A 175 -8.35 15.20 -3.98
CA ARG A 175 -7.40 15.68 -4.98
C ARG A 175 -7.58 14.98 -6.30
N ARG A 176 -7.36 15.71 -7.39
CA ARG A 176 -7.62 15.19 -8.74
C ARG A 176 -6.72 14.02 -9.06
N PHE A 177 -5.42 14.12 -8.75
CA PHE A 177 -4.49 13.03 -9.07
C PHE A 177 -4.89 11.72 -8.36
N ALA A 178 -5.12 11.77 -7.05
CA ALA A 178 -5.48 10.60 -6.27
C ALA A 178 -6.82 9.99 -6.71
N ARG A 179 -7.82 10.84 -6.96
CA ARG A 179 -9.15 10.41 -7.44
C ARG A 179 -9.08 9.79 -8.84
N ASP A 180 -8.40 10.44 -9.77
CA ASP A 180 -8.28 9.94 -11.14
C ASP A 180 -7.49 8.63 -11.19
N LEU A 181 -6.45 8.50 -10.37
CA LEU A 181 -5.69 7.27 -10.27
C LEU A 181 -6.55 6.11 -9.76
N ARG A 182 -7.50 6.35 -8.85
CA ARG A 182 -8.41 5.31 -8.35
C ARG A 182 -9.49 4.91 -9.34
N LEU A 183 -9.92 5.83 -10.20
CA LEU A 183 -11.10 5.65 -11.07
C LEU A 183 -10.76 5.18 -12.49
N ARG A 184 -9.49 5.11 -12.86
CA ARG A 184 -9.01 4.64 -14.16
C ARG A 184 -8.54 3.21 -14.08
#